data_AF-A0A7I5EBK9-F1
#
_entry.id   AF-A0A7I5EBK9-F1
#
_cell.length_a   1.000
_cell.length_b   1.000
_cell.length_c   1.000
_cell.angle_alpha   90.00
_cell.angle_beta   90.00
_cell.angle_gamma   90.00
#
_symmetry.space_group_name_H-M   'P 1'
#
loop_
_entity.id
_entity.type
_entity.pdbx_description
1 polymer ?
#
loop_
_entity_poly.entity_id
_entity_poly.type
_entity_poly.pdbx_seq_one_letter_code
_entity_poly.pdbx_strand_id
1 'polypeptide(L)' 'SSAEFAMFFYIVCALFLLNTFTNGEETTKFPCYDAGGEQFCLGPKHAGMCTQPDFYNIAETYCSKTCGICTQW' A
#
# COMPACT_ATOMS: atom_id res chain seq x y z
N SER A 1 -28.42 5.61 39.50
CA SER A 1 -29.52 5.12 38.66
C SER A 1 -28.98 3.96 37.80
N SER A 2 -29.69 2.83 37.70
CA SER A 2 -29.15 1.61 37.03
C SER A 2 -28.93 1.79 35.51
N ALA A 3 -29.63 2.74 34.89
CA ALA A 3 -29.50 3.06 33.48
C ALA A 3 -28.20 3.81 33.13
N GLU A 4 -27.64 4.54 34.09
CA GLU A 4 -26.42 5.34 33.90
C GLU A 4 -25.20 4.44 33.79
N PHE A 5 -25.14 3.41 34.64
CA PHE A 5 -24.09 2.38 34.59
C PHE A 5 -24.16 1.54 33.32
N ALA A 6 -25.37 1.23 32.83
CA ALA A 6 -25.56 0.51 31.58
C ALA A 6 -25.07 1.35 30.38
N MET A 7 -25.45 2.64 30.30
CA MET A 7 -24.97 3.53 29.24
C MET A 7 -23.44 3.67 29.24
N PHE A 8 -22.82 3.78 30.41
CA PHE A 8 -21.36 3.85 30.52
C PHE A 8 -20.69 2.57 30.00
N PHE A 9 -21.23 1.40 30.35
CA PHE A 9 -20.73 0.12 29.86
C PHE A 9 -20.84 0.00 28.32
N TYR A 10 -21.96 0.42 27.74
CA TYR A 10 -22.14 0.44 26.28
C TYR A 10 -21.13 1.35 25.57
N ILE A 11 -20.84 2.53 26.14
CA ILE A 11 -19.86 3.46 25.59
C ILE A 11 -18.45 2.85 25.63
N VAL A 12 -18.06 2.26 26.76
CA VAL A 12 -16.74 1.61 26.90
C VAL A 12 -16.61 0.42 25.94
N CYS A 13 -17.64 -0.40 25.79
CA CYS A 13 -17.67 -1.49 24.83
C CYS A 13 -17.56 -0.98 23.38
N ALA A 14 -18.30 0.07 23.01
CA ALA A 14 -18.23 0.65 21.67
C ALA A 14 -16.83 1.20 21.36
N LEU A 15 -16.20 1.90 22.30
CA LEU A 15 -14.83 2.39 22.14
C LEU A 15 -13.81 1.24 22.03
N PHE A 16 -13.97 0.17 22.80
CA PHE A 16 -13.11 -1.01 22.70
C PHE A 16 -13.22 -1.66 21.32
N LEU A 17 -14.44 -1.81 20.81
CA LEU A 17 -14.68 -2.35 19.46
C LEU A 17 -14.09 -1.44 18.37
N LEU A 18 -14.22 -0.12 18.48
CA LEU A 18 -13.63 0.81 17.50
C LEU A 18 -12.09 0.71 17.46
N ASN A 19 -11.44 0.49 18.60
CA ASN A 19 -9.99 0.28 18.64
C ASN A 19 -9.56 -1.04 17.97
N THR A 20 -10.40 -2.08 17.98
CA THR A 20 -10.09 -3.34 17.26
C THR A 20 -10.24 -3.22 15.74
N PHE A 21 -11.16 -2.38 15.25
CA PHE A 21 -11.39 -2.19 13.81
C PHE A 21 -10.55 -1.07 13.16
N THR A 22 -9.89 -0.23 13.95
CA THR A 22 -9.08 0.90 13.42
C THR A 22 -7.65 0.48 13.01
N ASN A 23 -7.28 -0.79 13.20
CA ASN A 23 -6.09 -1.37 12.56
C ASN A 23 -6.41 -1.84 11.14
N GLY A 24 -7.17 -1.03 10.39
CA GLY A 24 -7.23 -1.18 8.95
C GLY A 24 -5.83 -0.91 8.45
N GLU A 25 -5.15 -1.97 8.02
CA GLU A 25 -3.92 -1.93 7.25
C GLU A 25 -4.07 -0.81 6.23
N GLU A 26 -3.48 0.35 6.53
CA GLU A 26 -3.21 1.36 5.53
C GLU A 26 -2.15 0.70 4.68
N THR A 27 -2.59 -0.18 3.77
CA THR A 27 -1.81 -0.54 2.61
C THR A 27 -1.53 0.80 1.99
N THR A 28 -0.35 1.35 2.26
CA THR A 28 0.21 2.46 1.55
C THR A 28 0.31 1.95 0.13
N LYS A 29 -0.80 2.07 -0.61
CA LYS A 29 -0.90 1.71 -2.00
C LYS A 29 -0.05 2.77 -2.67
N PHE A 30 1.25 2.50 -2.72
CA PHE A 30 2.20 3.32 -3.43
C PHE A 30 1.58 3.51 -4.82
N PRO A 31 1.39 4.77 -5.26
CA PRO A 31 0.80 4.98 -6.55
C PRO A 31 1.65 4.19 -7.56
N CYS A 32 0.98 3.42 -8.41
CA CYS A 32 1.69 2.58 -9.37
C CYS A 32 2.15 3.49 -10.51
N TYR A 33 3.34 4.06 -10.40
CA TYR A 33 3.93 4.97 -11.38
C TYR A 33 5.44 4.76 -11.48
N ASP A 34 6.04 5.27 -12.54
CA ASP A 34 7.49 5.22 -12.72
C ASP A 34 8.13 6.45 -12.07
N ALA A 35 8.70 6.26 -10.87
CA ALA A 35 9.41 7.33 -10.16
C ALA A 35 10.68 7.81 -10.89
N GLY A 36 11.30 6.95 -11.71
CA GLY A 36 12.45 7.30 -12.53
C GLY A 36 12.11 8.09 -13.80
N GLY A 37 10.82 8.19 -14.16
CA GLY A 37 10.37 8.78 -15.41
C GLY A 37 10.46 7.83 -16.61
N GLU A 38 9.66 8.12 -17.64
CA GLU A 38 9.46 7.21 -18.79
C GLU A 38 10.77 6.87 -19.53
N GLN A 39 11.60 7.87 -19.82
CA GLN A 39 12.85 7.68 -20.57
C GLN A 39 13.85 6.78 -19.84
N PHE A 40 13.90 6.86 -18.51
CA PHE A 40 14.76 6.00 -17.68
C PHE A 40 14.32 4.54 -17.74
N CYS A 41 13.03 4.28 -17.79
CA CYS A 41 12.47 2.94 -17.69
C CYS A 41 12.34 2.22 -19.05
N LEU A 42 12.19 2.94 -20.16
CA LEU A 42 12.04 2.35 -21.50
C LEU A 42 13.29 1.60 -21.97
N GLY A 43 14.48 2.15 -21.75
CA GLY A 43 15.74 1.52 -22.16
C GLY A 43 15.94 0.14 -21.50
N PRO A 44 15.95 0.05 -20.17
CA PRO A 44 16.06 -1.21 -19.43
C PRO A 44 14.94 -2.19 -19.77
N LYS A 45 13.70 -1.72 -20.00
CA LYS A 45 12.59 -2.56 -20.46
C LYS A 45 12.87 -3.21 -21.80
N HIS A 46 13.29 -2.43 -22.79
CA HIS A 46 13.63 -2.96 -24.13
C HIS A 46 14.84 -3.89 -24.11
N ALA A 47 15.77 -3.68 -23.17
CA ALA A 47 16.90 -4.56 -22.92
C ALA A 47 16.54 -5.83 -22.12
N GLY A 48 15.27 -6.01 -21.72
CA GLY A 48 14.82 -7.18 -20.96
C GLY A 48 15.35 -7.22 -19.51
N MET A 49 15.71 -6.07 -18.93
CA MET A 49 16.31 -6.00 -17.60
C MET A 49 15.27 -6.07 -16.47
N CYS A 50 13.99 -5.80 -16.75
CA CYS A 50 12.93 -5.82 -15.73
C CYS A 50 12.83 -7.16 -14.95
N THR A 51 13.27 -8.28 -15.55
CA THR A 51 13.26 -9.62 -14.92
C THR A 51 14.63 -10.05 -14.41
N GLN A 52 15.67 -9.22 -14.57
CA GLN A 52 17.02 -9.55 -14.09
C GLN A 52 17.11 -9.29 -12.58
N PRO A 53 17.64 -10.22 -11.79
CA PRO A 53 17.72 -10.07 -10.33
C PRO A 53 18.52 -8.84 -9.91
N ASP A 54 19.58 -8.51 -10.65
CA ASP A 54 20.43 -7.34 -10.38
C ASP A 54 19.71 -6.01 -10.59
N PHE A 55 18.68 -5.99 -11.46
CA PHE A 55 17.92 -4.80 -11.79
C PHE A 55 16.54 -4.75 -11.10
N TYR A 56 16.08 -5.85 -10.50
CA TYR A 56 14.74 -5.96 -9.94
C TYR A 56 14.45 -4.87 -8.88
N ASN A 57 15.39 -4.61 -7.97
CA ASN A 57 15.22 -3.57 -6.94
C ASN A 57 15.04 -2.17 -7.56
N ILE A 58 15.77 -1.88 -8.65
CA ILE A 58 15.65 -0.63 -9.39
C ILE A 58 14.31 -0.59 -10.11
N ALA A 59 13.92 -1.69 -10.76
CA ALA A 59 12.66 -1.82 -11.46
C ALA A 59 11.46 -1.62 -10.52
N GLU A 60 11.48 -2.24 -9.34
CA GLU A 60 10.43 -2.13 -8.33
C GLU A 60 10.30 -0.70 -7.79
N THR A 61 11.44 -0.05 -7.52
CA THR A 61 11.46 1.29 -6.91
C THR A 61 11.14 2.40 -7.93
N TYR A 62 11.68 2.31 -9.14
CA TYR A 62 11.69 3.43 -10.10
C TYR A 62 10.86 3.20 -11.36
N CYS A 63 10.63 1.94 -11.74
CA CYS A 63 10.02 1.57 -13.02
C CYS A 63 8.87 0.57 -12.85
N SER A 64 8.20 0.60 -11.70
CA SER A 64 7.28 -0.45 -11.28
C SER A 64 6.07 -0.56 -12.21
N LYS A 65 5.64 0.55 -12.82
CA LYS A 65 4.57 0.55 -13.83
C LYS A 65 5.10 0.05 -15.18
N THR A 66 6.21 0.60 -15.66
CA THR A 66 6.78 0.25 -16.97
C THR A 66 7.19 -1.22 -17.05
N CYS A 67 7.76 -1.76 -15.97
CA CYS A 67 8.13 -3.16 -15.83
C CYS A 67 6.96 -4.07 -15.43
N GLY A 68 5.74 -3.55 -15.23
CA GLY A 68 4.54 -4.33 -14.92
C GLY A 68 4.56 -4.99 -13.54
N ILE A 69 5.39 -4.51 -12.63
CA ILE A 69 5.51 -5.01 -11.24
C ILE A 69 4.27 -4.61 -10.44
N CYS A 70 3.77 -3.41 -10.68
CA CYS A 70 2.51 -2.94 -10.12
C CYS A 70 1.44 -2.86 -11.21
N THR A 71 0.18 -3.02 -10.80
CA THR A 71 -1.00 -2.79 -11.62
C THR A 71 -1.88 -1.77 -10.92
N GLN A 72 -2.27 -0.69 -11.63
CA GLN A 72 -3.25 0.27 -11.13
C GLN A 72 -4.62 -0.41 -11.15
N TRP A 73 -5.09 -0.90 -10.00
CA TRP A 73 -6.49 -1.29 -9.79
C TRP A 73 -7.31 -0.10 -9.32
#